data_AF-A0AAU6QXY8-F1
#
_entry.id   AF-A0AAU6QXY8-F1
#
_cell.length_a   1.000
_cell.length_b   1.000
_cell.length_c   1.000
_cell.angle_alpha   90.00
_cell.angle_beta   90.00
_cell.angle_gamma   90.00
#
_symmetry.space_group_name_H-M   'P 1'
#
loop_
_entity.id
_entity.type
_entity.pdbx_description
1 polymer ?
#
loop_
_entity_poly.entity_id
_entity_poly.type
_entity_poly.pdbx_seq_one_letter_code
_entity_poly.pdbx_strand_id
1 'polypeptide(L)'
;MAPTRIMFIRHAEKPGHGVASGVDSNGMADPKSLTPRGWQRAGALVRYFSPLRETEPVATIKPSTIFAAGIDMGDPSRRPIETVTPLFEFLKSQGPIELITQHLKADHQALVDDVLSREGVVLVAWEHREIPALISLLPNRPKTPESWPGDRFDVTWLFDNTPDGWTFSQMPQLLLAGDTTEPIL
;
A
#
# COMPACT_ATOMS: atom_id res chain seq x y z
N MET A 1 -16.86 -13.36 2.79
CA MET A 1 -17.48 -12.51 1.76
C MET A 1 -16.37 -11.72 1.05
N ALA A 2 -16.61 -11.14 -0.13
CA ALA A 2 -15.58 -10.38 -0.84
C ALA A 2 -15.32 -9.01 -0.19
N PRO A 3 -14.17 -8.36 -0.43
CA PRO A 3 -13.90 -7.03 0.09
C PRO A 3 -14.92 -6.02 -0.43
N THR A 4 -15.29 -5.04 0.38
CA THR A 4 -16.07 -3.88 -0.09
C THR A 4 -15.18 -2.91 -0.86
N ARG A 5 -13.90 -2.84 -0.51
CA ARG A 5 -12.88 -2.03 -1.17
C ARG A 5 -11.50 -2.67 -1.08
N ILE A 6 -10.73 -2.57 -2.15
CA ILE A 6 -9.30 -2.89 -2.17
C ILE A 6 -8.53 -1.61 -2.50
N MET A 7 -7.51 -1.31 -1.70
CA MET A 7 -6.62 -0.17 -1.90
C MET A 7 -5.21 -0.69 -2.18
N PHE A 8 -4.56 -0.15 -3.20
CA PHE A 8 -3.16 -0.42 -3.48
C PHE A 8 -2.32 0.83 -3.25
N ILE A 9 -1.20 0.64 -2.56
CA ILE A 9 -0.11 1.62 -2.49
C ILE A 9 1.20 0.90 -2.84
N ARG A 10 2.15 1.65 -3.41
CA ARG A 10 3.53 1.17 -3.43
C ARG A 10 4.19 1.40 -2.07
N HIS A 11 5.27 0.67 -1.80
CA HIS A 11 6.16 0.99 -0.70
C HIS A 11 6.67 2.44 -0.79
N ALA A 12 6.92 3.07 0.36
CA ALA A 12 7.41 4.43 0.49
C ALA A 12 8.87 4.61 -0.02
N GLU A 13 9.38 5.83 0.07
CA GLU A 13 10.64 6.26 -0.56
C GLU A 13 11.83 5.36 -0.20
N LYS A 14 12.44 4.79 -1.24
CA LYS A 14 13.64 3.96 -1.18
C LYS A 14 14.89 4.74 -1.61
N PRO A 15 16.10 4.29 -1.26
CA PRO A 15 17.33 4.88 -1.77
C PRO A 15 17.36 4.90 -3.29
N GLY A 16 17.68 6.07 -3.87
CA GLY A 16 17.97 6.22 -5.29
C GLY A 16 19.39 5.79 -5.64
N HIS A 17 19.69 5.69 -6.93
CA HIS A 17 21.06 5.44 -7.38
C HIS A 17 22.00 6.55 -6.91
N GLY A 18 23.08 6.19 -6.20
CA GLY A 18 24.07 7.15 -5.69
C GLY A 18 23.62 7.99 -4.49
N VAL A 19 22.46 7.68 -3.90
CA VAL A 19 21.94 8.37 -2.70
C VAL A 19 22.32 7.58 -1.44
N ALA A 20 22.38 8.27 -0.30
CA ALA A 20 22.56 7.65 1.01
C ALA A 20 21.60 6.46 1.20
N SER A 21 22.10 5.43 1.91
CA SER A 21 21.38 4.20 2.21
C SER A 21 20.04 4.48 2.91
N GLY A 22 19.15 3.48 2.89
CA GLY A 22 17.97 3.49 3.76
C GLY A 22 18.41 3.40 5.22
N VAL A 23 17.45 3.50 6.11
CA VAL A 23 17.66 3.33 7.55
C VAL A 23 16.66 2.32 8.09
N ASP A 24 17.09 1.43 8.96
CA ASP A 24 16.20 0.52 9.68
C ASP A 24 15.42 1.26 10.78
N SER A 25 14.58 0.54 11.52
CA SER A 25 13.79 1.09 12.62
C SER A 25 14.62 1.61 13.80
N ASN A 26 15.91 1.26 13.88
CA ASN A 26 16.85 1.77 14.89
C ASN A 26 17.63 2.99 14.39
N GLY A 27 17.39 3.43 13.15
CA GLY A 27 18.12 4.52 12.52
C GLY A 27 19.48 4.10 11.96
N MET A 28 19.78 2.80 11.91
CA MET A 28 21.04 2.29 11.35
C MET A 28 20.93 2.16 9.83
N ALA A 29 22.02 2.43 9.12
CA ALA A 29 22.04 2.36 7.66
C ALA A 29 21.72 0.94 7.16
N ASP A 30 20.67 0.81 6.35
CA ASP A 30 20.25 -0.44 5.72
C ASP A 30 19.74 -0.17 4.27
N PRO A 31 20.39 -0.72 3.23
CA PRO A 31 20.02 -0.45 1.85
C PRO A 31 18.68 -1.07 1.44
N LYS A 32 18.16 -2.03 2.21
CA LYS A 32 16.89 -2.73 1.97
C LYS A 32 15.72 -2.10 2.70
N SER A 33 15.97 -1.11 3.55
CA SER A 33 14.95 -0.35 4.25
C SER A 33 14.55 0.94 3.51
N LEU A 34 13.53 1.60 4.05
CA LEU A 34 13.09 2.94 3.65
C LEU A 34 14.16 4.00 3.90
N THR A 35 14.11 5.09 3.14
CA THR A 35 14.86 6.32 3.47
C THR A 35 14.21 7.04 4.65
N PRO A 36 14.89 8.00 5.30
CA PRO A 36 14.24 8.87 6.29
C PRO A 36 12.94 9.52 5.77
N ARG A 37 12.92 9.93 4.49
CA ARG A 37 11.69 10.43 3.84
C ARG A 37 10.61 9.35 3.74
N GLY A 38 10.98 8.12 3.41
CA GLY A 38 10.05 6.99 3.36
C GLY A 38 9.42 6.70 4.72
N TRP A 39 10.20 6.78 5.80
CA TRP A 39 9.69 6.67 7.17
C TRP A 39 8.73 7.81 7.54
N GLN A 40 9.00 9.05 7.09
CA GLN A 40 8.07 10.16 7.26
C GLN A 40 6.74 9.88 6.57
N ARG A 41 6.75 9.37 5.33
CA ARG A 41 5.53 8.96 4.62
C ARG A 41 4.80 7.84 5.38
N ALA A 42 5.53 6.81 5.81
CA ALA A 42 4.98 5.69 6.57
C ALA A 42 4.24 6.16 7.83
N GLY A 43 4.81 7.11 8.57
CA GLY A 43 4.14 7.75 9.70
C GLY A 43 2.92 8.60 9.29
N ALA A 44 3.02 9.36 8.20
CA ALA A 44 1.91 10.19 7.71
C ALA A 44 0.71 9.37 7.21
N LEU A 45 0.94 8.15 6.69
CA LEU A 45 -0.11 7.23 6.26
C LEU A 45 -1.08 6.88 7.41
N VAL A 46 -0.65 6.96 8.68
CA VAL A 46 -1.51 6.75 9.84
C VAL A 46 -2.72 7.68 9.82
N ARG A 47 -2.50 8.98 9.60
CA ARG A 47 -3.59 9.97 9.59
C ARG A 47 -4.29 10.09 8.26
N TYR A 48 -3.65 9.64 7.17
CA TYR A 48 -4.30 9.46 5.89
C TYR A 48 -5.40 8.39 5.96
N PHE A 49 -5.07 7.18 6.44
CA PHE A 49 -6.03 6.07 6.55
C PHE A 49 -6.85 6.08 7.85
N SER A 50 -6.46 6.85 8.86
CA SER A 50 -7.20 7.00 10.12
C SER A 50 -7.17 8.46 10.62
N PRO A 51 -8.00 9.34 10.04
CA PRO A 51 -8.03 10.75 10.37
C PRO A 51 -8.57 10.98 11.78
N LEU A 52 -8.31 12.17 12.32
CA LEU A 52 -8.79 12.57 13.65
C LEU A 52 -10.27 12.95 13.69
N ARG A 53 -10.85 13.36 12.57
CA ARG A 53 -12.26 13.71 12.44
C ARG A 53 -12.85 12.81 11.38
N GLU A 54 -13.82 12.00 11.78
CA GLU A 54 -14.61 11.20 10.85
C GLU A 54 -15.51 12.17 10.07
N THR A 55 -15.08 12.51 8.87
CA THR A 55 -15.97 13.03 7.83
C THR A 55 -16.34 11.87 6.93
N GLU A 56 -17.57 11.85 6.41
CA GLU A 56 -18.14 10.77 5.58
C GLU A 56 -17.28 10.30 4.37
N PRO A 57 -16.30 11.05 3.82
CA PRO A 57 -15.34 10.48 2.88
C PRO A 57 -14.31 9.52 3.51
N VAL A 58 -13.90 9.71 4.76
CA VAL A 58 -12.74 9.02 5.34
C VAL A 58 -13.08 7.75 6.11
N ALA A 59 -14.35 7.59 6.52
CA ALA A 59 -14.87 6.29 6.98
C ALA A 59 -14.67 5.18 5.93
N THR A 60 -14.45 5.54 4.66
CA THR A 60 -14.33 4.61 3.54
C THR A 60 -12.92 4.08 3.25
N ILE A 61 -11.86 4.61 3.88
CA ILE A 61 -10.46 4.22 3.58
C ILE A 61 -9.69 3.62 4.75
N LYS A 62 -10.30 3.48 5.93
CA LYS A 62 -9.65 2.81 7.07
C LYS A 62 -9.62 1.30 6.83
N PRO A 63 -8.44 0.65 6.72
CA PRO A 63 -8.38 -0.79 6.43
C PRO A 63 -8.74 -1.63 7.65
N SER A 64 -9.41 -2.76 7.40
CA SER A 64 -9.64 -3.86 8.35
C SER A 64 -8.64 -5.01 8.15
N THR A 65 -7.92 -5.04 7.03
CA THR A 65 -6.84 -6.00 6.76
C THR A 65 -5.76 -5.33 5.93
N ILE A 66 -4.51 -5.60 6.26
CA ILE A 66 -3.34 -5.05 5.56
C ILE A 66 -2.49 -6.21 5.02
N PHE A 67 -2.13 -6.14 3.75
CA PHE A 67 -1.14 -6.99 3.12
C PHE A 67 0.11 -6.18 2.80
N ALA A 68 1.28 -6.77 3.04
CA ALA A 68 2.55 -6.25 2.57
C ALA A 68 3.42 -7.38 2.03
N ALA A 69 4.22 -7.11 1.00
CA ALA A 69 5.09 -8.14 0.43
C ALA A 69 6.02 -8.73 1.50
N GLY A 70 6.00 -10.05 1.59
CA GLY A 70 6.92 -10.83 2.41
C GLY A 70 8.35 -10.70 1.93
N ILE A 71 9.28 -11.01 2.83
CA ILE A 71 10.71 -10.97 2.58
C ILE A 71 11.13 -12.31 2.01
N ASP A 72 11.71 -12.30 0.81
CA ASP A 72 12.34 -13.47 0.20
C ASP A 72 13.87 -13.39 0.33
N MET A 73 14.55 -14.54 0.31
CA MET A 73 16.01 -14.61 0.24
C MET A 73 16.55 -13.98 -1.06
N GLY A 74 15.79 -14.06 -2.16
CA GLY A 74 16.14 -13.42 -3.45
C GLY A 74 15.81 -11.92 -3.51
N ASP A 75 14.82 -11.45 -2.73
CA ASP A 75 14.45 -10.04 -2.62
C ASP A 75 14.19 -9.65 -1.16
N PRO A 76 15.25 -9.28 -0.40
CA PRO A 76 15.15 -9.02 1.03
C PRO A 76 14.59 -7.62 1.35
N SER A 77 13.84 -7.00 0.44
CA SER A 77 13.31 -5.65 0.62
C SER A 77 12.28 -5.61 1.74
N ARG A 78 12.57 -4.86 2.83
CA ARG A 78 11.65 -4.68 3.97
C ARG A 78 10.60 -3.59 3.74
N ARG A 79 10.79 -2.80 2.68
CA ARG A 79 10.08 -1.54 2.44
C ARG A 79 8.56 -1.67 2.43
N PRO A 80 7.92 -2.68 1.81
CA PRO A 80 6.47 -2.81 1.85
C PRO A 80 5.95 -2.96 3.28
N ILE A 81 6.60 -3.79 4.09
CA ILE A 81 6.26 -4.00 5.50
C ILE A 81 6.50 -2.71 6.29
N GLU A 82 7.70 -2.13 6.20
CA GLU A 82 8.05 -0.88 6.89
C GLU A 82 7.11 0.29 6.57
N THR A 83 6.59 0.34 5.34
CA THR A 83 5.64 1.39 4.90
C THR A 83 4.33 1.33 5.69
N VAL A 84 3.85 0.13 6.02
CA VAL A 84 2.55 -0.05 6.69
C VAL A 84 2.67 -0.31 8.18
N THR A 85 3.86 -0.63 8.71
CA THR A 85 4.06 -0.91 10.14
C THR A 85 3.49 0.19 11.05
N PRO A 86 3.75 1.50 10.83
CA PRO A 86 3.17 2.54 11.69
C PRO A 86 1.64 2.57 11.68
N LEU A 87 1.03 2.37 10.51
CA LEU A 87 -0.43 2.28 10.37
C LEU A 87 -1.00 1.07 11.10
N PHE A 88 -0.40 -0.10 10.89
CA PHE A 88 -0.83 -1.33 11.53
C PHE A 88 -0.79 -1.24 13.06
N GLU A 89 0.34 -0.79 13.63
CA GLU A 89 0.48 -0.67 15.09
C GLU A 89 -0.52 0.35 15.66
N PHE A 90 -0.76 1.46 14.96
CA PHE A 90 -1.79 2.42 15.36
C PHE A 90 -3.18 1.79 15.35
N LEU A 91 -3.59 1.13 14.27
CA LEU A 91 -4.92 0.52 14.16
C LEU A 91 -5.11 -0.63 15.16
N LYS A 92 -4.07 -1.43 15.38
CA LYS A 92 -4.05 -2.51 16.37
C LYS A 92 -4.26 -2.01 17.81
N SER A 93 -3.76 -0.81 18.12
CA SER A 93 -4.03 -0.16 19.42
C SER A 93 -5.50 0.25 19.61
N GLN A 94 -6.27 0.36 18.52
CA GLN A 94 -7.67 0.77 18.52
C GLN A 94 -8.65 -0.42 18.40
N GLY A 95 -8.18 -1.59 17.97
CA GLY A 95 -9.03 -2.76 17.76
C GLY A 95 -8.33 -3.87 16.98
N PRO A 96 -9.00 -5.01 16.76
CA PRO A 96 -8.44 -6.13 16.01
C PRO A 96 -8.20 -5.75 14.54
N ILE A 97 -7.02 -6.07 14.04
CA ILE A 97 -6.62 -5.92 12.64
C ILE A 97 -5.52 -6.95 12.34
N GLU A 98 -5.48 -7.44 11.10
CA GLU A 98 -4.45 -8.36 10.61
C GLU A 98 -3.46 -7.64 9.70
N LEU A 99 -2.18 -7.96 9.87
CA LEU A 99 -1.10 -7.68 8.92
C LEU A 99 -0.58 -9.00 8.38
N ILE A 100 -0.74 -9.21 7.07
CA ILE A 100 -0.37 -10.44 6.38
C ILE A 100 0.86 -10.17 5.52
N THR A 101 1.95 -10.88 5.81
CA THR A 101 3.26 -10.72 5.14
C THR A 101 3.82 -12.05 4.60
N GLN A 102 2.97 -13.05 4.43
CA GLN A 102 3.37 -14.40 4.00
C GLN A 102 3.51 -14.54 2.48
N HIS A 103 2.83 -13.67 1.72
CA HIS A 103 2.90 -13.67 0.25
C HIS A 103 4.17 -12.96 -0.20
N LEU A 104 5.00 -13.66 -0.97
CA LEU A 104 6.20 -13.09 -1.54
C LEU A 104 5.86 -12.21 -2.74
N LYS A 105 6.83 -11.39 -3.16
CA LYS A 105 6.68 -10.43 -4.25
C LYS A 105 6.08 -11.03 -5.54
N ALA A 106 6.40 -12.29 -5.86
CA ALA A 106 5.96 -12.97 -7.07
C ALA A 106 4.68 -13.81 -6.90
N ASP A 107 4.12 -13.92 -5.69
CA ASP A 107 2.98 -14.80 -5.37
C ASP A 107 1.62 -14.17 -5.79
N HIS A 108 1.55 -13.61 -7.01
CA HIS A 108 0.45 -12.74 -7.42
C HIS A 108 -0.93 -13.38 -7.31
N GLN A 109 -1.10 -14.62 -7.79
CA GLN A 109 -2.40 -15.30 -7.75
C GLN A 109 -2.79 -15.64 -6.31
N ALA A 110 -1.88 -16.20 -5.52
CA ALA A 110 -2.14 -16.54 -4.13
C ALA A 110 -2.48 -15.31 -3.29
N LEU A 111 -1.79 -14.19 -3.52
CA LEU A 111 -2.12 -12.91 -2.88
C LEU A 111 -3.52 -12.44 -3.27
N VAL A 112 -3.87 -12.46 -4.55
CA VAL A 112 -5.17 -11.96 -5.02
C VAL A 112 -6.32 -12.83 -4.52
N ASP A 113 -6.16 -14.15 -4.53
CA ASP A 113 -7.14 -15.08 -3.96
C ASP A 113 -7.36 -14.81 -2.46
N ASP A 114 -6.28 -14.57 -1.71
CA ASP A 114 -6.34 -14.24 -0.29
C ASP A 114 -7.04 -12.88 -0.07
N VAL A 115 -6.64 -11.84 -0.81
CA VAL A 115 -7.28 -10.51 -0.77
C VAL A 115 -8.78 -10.63 -1.04
N LEU A 116 -9.19 -11.37 -2.05
CA LEU A 116 -10.61 -11.56 -2.42
C LEU A 116 -11.40 -12.39 -1.39
N SER A 117 -10.73 -13.10 -0.49
CA SER A 117 -11.36 -13.84 0.61
C SER A 117 -11.66 -12.96 1.84
N ARG A 118 -11.11 -11.74 1.91
CA ARG A 118 -11.26 -10.83 3.05
C ARG A 118 -12.51 -10.00 2.99
N GLU A 119 -13.00 -9.58 4.14
CA GLU A 119 -14.17 -8.70 4.27
C GLU A 119 -13.75 -7.26 4.60
N GLY A 120 -14.60 -6.30 4.23
CA GLY A 120 -14.37 -4.88 4.50
C GLY A 120 -13.32 -4.25 3.57
N VAL A 121 -12.51 -3.35 4.13
CA VAL A 121 -11.54 -2.55 3.39
C VAL A 121 -10.14 -3.18 3.51
N VAL A 122 -9.57 -3.57 2.39
CA VAL A 122 -8.24 -4.19 2.32
C VAL A 122 -7.22 -3.19 1.79
N LEU A 123 -6.07 -3.07 2.48
CA LEU A 123 -4.92 -2.31 1.99
C LEU A 123 -3.81 -3.28 1.54
N VAL A 124 -3.27 -3.08 0.36
CA VAL A 124 -2.14 -3.84 -0.20
C VAL A 124 -0.97 -2.89 -0.45
N ALA A 125 0.14 -3.09 0.26
CA ALA A 125 1.39 -2.36 0.07
C ALA A 125 2.42 -3.23 -0.66
N TRP A 126 2.88 -2.78 -1.84
CA TRP A 126 3.67 -3.64 -2.72
C TRP A 126 4.79 -2.90 -3.48
N GLU A 127 5.54 -3.61 -4.33
CA GLU A 127 6.40 -2.95 -5.32
C GLU A 127 5.58 -2.42 -6.50
N HIS A 128 5.79 -1.15 -6.85
CA HIS A 128 5.11 -0.45 -7.94
C HIS A 128 5.05 -1.21 -9.28
N ARG A 129 6.11 -1.94 -9.66
CA ARG A 129 6.16 -2.70 -10.93
C ARG A 129 5.22 -3.90 -10.97
N GLU A 130 4.88 -4.47 -9.82
CA GLU A 130 4.02 -5.66 -9.77
C GLU A 130 2.54 -5.30 -9.56
N ILE A 131 2.24 -4.09 -9.06
CA ILE A 131 0.84 -3.67 -8.78
C ILE A 131 -0.07 -3.83 -10.01
N PRO A 132 0.31 -3.40 -11.24
CA PRO A 132 -0.51 -3.64 -12.42
C PRO A 132 -0.79 -5.14 -12.68
N ALA A 133 0.19 -6.01 -12.43
CA ALA A 133 0.01 -7.45 -12.59
C ALA A 133 -0.97 -8.02 -11.56
N LEU A 134 -0.93 -7.56 -10.30
CA LEU A 134 -1.91 -7.94 -9.27
C LEU A 134 -3.34 -7.54 -9.66
N ILE A 135 -3.51 -6.30 -10.13
CA ILE A 135 -4.81 -5.78 -10.57
C ILE A 135 -5.33 -6.56 -11.77
N SER A 136 -4.43 -7.03 -12.66
CA SER A 136 -4.82 -7.83 -13.81
C SER A 136 -5.54 -9.13 -13.44
N LEU A 137 -5.32 -9.66 -12.24
CA LEU A 137 -5.95 -10.88 -11.73
C LEU A 137 -7.31 -10.63 -11.06
N LEU A 138 -7.70 -9.37 -10.83
CA LEU A 138 -9.03 -9.08 -10.29
C LEU A 138 -10.13 -9.46 -11.30
N PRO A 139 -11.21 -10.14 -10.86
CA PRO A 139 -12.33 -10.47 -11.73
C PRO A 139 -13.09 -9.19 -12.13
N ASN A 140 -13.55 -9.11 -13.38
CA ASN A 140 -14.31 -7.95 -13.90
C ASN A 140 -13.64 -6.60 -13.59
N ARG A 141 -12.31 -6.54 -13.68
CA ARG A 141 -11.54 -5.33 -13.38
C ARG A 141 -11.85 -4.20 -14.37
N PRO A 142 -11.81 -2.93 -13.91
CA PRO A 142 -11.88 -1.77 -14.79
C PRO A 142 -10.55 -1.59 -15.53
N LYS A 143 -10.53 -0.65 -16.50
CA LYS A 143 -9.28 -0.17 -17.08
C LYS A 143 -8.50 0.64 -16.03
N THR A 144 -7.20 0.41 -15.96
CA THR A 144 -6.25 1.14 -15.12
C THR A 144 -5.01 1.48 -15.93
N PRO A 145 -4.16 2.41 -15.48
CA PRO A 145 -2.83 2.58 -16.05
C PRO A 145 -2.07 1.26 -16.11
N GLU A 146 -1.29 1.06 -17.18
CA GLU A 146 -0.51 -0.17 -17.39
C GLU A 146 0.77 -0.22 -16.55
N SER A 147 1.20 0.94 -16.04
CA SER A 147 2.41 1.07 -15.25
C SER A 147 2.20 1.99 -14.05
N TRP A 148 2.99 1.77 -13.01
CA TRP A 148 3.09 2.68 -11.89
C TRP A 148 4.45 3.38 -11.95
N PRO A 149 4.54 4.70 -12.16
CA PRO A 149 5.83 5.37 -12.32
C PRO A 149 6.71 5.30 -11.06
N GLY A 150 8.02 5.15 -11.27
CA GLY A 150 9.01 4.89 -10.21
C GLY A 150 9.19 6.02 -9.19
N ASP A 151 8.70 7.21 -9.46
CA ASP A 151 8.72 8.42 -8.62
C ASP A 151 7.38 8.73 -7.93
N ARG A 152 6.30 8.05 -8.29
CA ARG A 152 4.94 8.28 -7.76
C ARG A 152 4.66 7.53 -6.46
N PHE A 153 5.23 7.98 -5.34
CA PHE A 153 5.01 7.43 -3.98
C PHE A 153 3.72 7.91 -3.30
N ASP A 154 3.02 8.81 -3.94
CA ASP A 154 2.06 9.75 -3.38
C ASP A 154 0.61 9.49 -3.84
N VAL A 155 0.30 8.25 -4.23
CA VAL A 155 -1.02 7.88 -4.73
C VAL A 155 -1.49 6.56 -4.13
N THR A 156 -2.79 6.49 -3.86
CA THR A 156 -3.53 5.26 -3.56
C THR A 156 -4.44 4.96 -4.74
N TRP A 157 -4.40 3.73 -5.23
CA TRP A 157 -5.38 3.22 -6.19
C TRP A 157 -6.50 2.53 -5.41
N LEU A 158 -7.75 2.90 -5.69
CA LEU A 158 -8.93 2.40 -4.99
C LEU A 158 -9.78 1.59 -5.96
N PHE A 159 -10.19 0.41 -5.51
CA PHE A 159 -11.12 -0.47 -6.19
C PHE A 159 -12.33 -0.69 -5.31
N ASP A 160 -13.47 -0.12 -5.71
CA ASP A 160 -14.74 -0.29 -5.01
C ASP A 160 -15.55 -1.42 -5.61
N ASN A 161 -16.03 -2.34 -4.77
CA ASN A 161 -16.82 -3.49 -5.19
C ASN A 161 -18.22 -3.05 -5.59
N THR A 162 -18.71 -3.56 -6.71
CA THR A 162 -20.03 -3.30 -7.27
C THR A 162 -20.66 -4.62 -7.73
N PRO A 163 -21.99 -4.66 -7.97
CA PRO A 163 -22.62 -5.86 -8.52
C PRO A 163 -22.01 -6.37 -9.83
N ASP A 164 -21.41 -5.47 -10.64
CA ASP A 164 -20.88 -5.77 -11.98
C ASP A 164 -19.36 -5.98 -12.00
N GLY A 165 -18.66 -5.88 -10.86
CA GLY A 165 -17.20 -5.95 -10.77
C GLY A 165 -16.62 -4.84 -9.91
N TRP A 166 -15.56 -4.17 -10.39
CA TRP A 166 -14.88 -3.11 -9.64
C TRP A 166 -14.91 -1.78 -10.39
N THR A 167 -15.06 -0.68 -9.64
CA THR A 167 -14.73 0.66 -10.17
C THR A 167 -13.32 1.06 -9.74
N PHE A 168 -12.66 1.92 -10.50
CA PHE A 168 -11.29 2.37 -10.22
C PHE A 168 -11.25 3.88 -10.04
N SER A 169 -10.56 4.32 -8.99
CA SER A 169 -10.20 5.72 -8.78
C SER A 169 -8.80 5.85 -8.21
N GLN A 170 -8.21 7.05 -8.33
CA GLN A 170 -6.92 7.38 -7.74
C GLN A 170 -7.13 8.49 -6.72
N MET A 171 -6.57 8.31 -5.52
CA MET A 171 -6.58 9.31 -4.47
C MET A 171 -5.14 9.79 -4.24
N PRO A 172 -4.84 11.07 -4.44
CA PRO A 172 -3.52 11.61 -4.10
C PRO A 172 -3.38 11.66 -2.58
N GLN A 173 -2.25 11.19 -2.07
CA GLN A 173 -2.00 11.11 -0.63
C GLN A 173 -1.65 12.48 -0.03
N LEU A 174 -0.89 13.31 -0.78
CA LEU A 174 -0.45 14.66 -0.40
C LEU A 174 0.17 14.75 1.01
N LEU A 175 1.03 13.78 1.34
CA LEU A 175 1.56 13.62 2.70
C LEU A 175 2.84 14.42 2.92
N LEU A 176 3.66 14.53 1.88
CA LEU A 176 4.96 15.15 1.94
C LEU A 176 5.08 16.28 0.91
N ALA A 177 5.96 17.24 1.18
CA ALA A 177 6.28 18.29 0.22
C ALA A 177 6.77 17.68 -1.11
N GLY A 178 6.22 18.15 -2.22
CA GLY A 178 6.49 17.65 -3.56
C GLY A 178 5.51 16.59 -4.08
N ASP A 179 4.58 16.12 -3.25
CA ASP A 179 3.47 15.27 -3.71
C ASP A 179 2.53 16.06 -4.65
N THR A 180 1.90 15.37 -5.60
CA THR A 180 1.06 15.97 -6.64
C THR A 180 -0.37 15.42 -6.65
N THR A 181 -1.31 16.22 -7.15
CA THR A 181 -2.69 15.81 -7.41
C THR A 181 -2.87 15.13 -8.76
N GLU A 182 -1.86 15.15 -9.63
CA GLU A 182 -1.95 14.58 -10.98
C GLU A 182 -2.12 13.04 -10.90
N PRO A 183 -3.12 12.47 -11.60
CA PRO A 183 -3.28 11.02 -11.63
C PRO A 183 -2.12 10.35 -12.39
N ILE A 184 -1.90 9.06 -12.14
CA ILE A 184 -1.09 8.24 -13.06
C ILE A 184 -1.94 8.01 -14.32
N LEU A 185 -1.35 8.24 -15.50
CA LEU A 185 -1.98 8.04 -16.81
C LEU A 185 -1.77 6.61 -17.33
#